data_AF-A0A2X4PEX9-F1
#
_entry.id   AF-A0A2X4PEX9-F1
#
_cell.length_a   1.000
_cell.length_b   1.000
_cell.length_c   1.000
_cell.angle_alpha   90.00
_cell.angle_beta   90.00
_cell.angle_gamma   90.00
#
_symmetry.space_group_name_H-M   'P 1'
#
loop_
_entity.id
_entity.type
_entity.pdbx_description
1 polymer ?
#
loop_
_entity_poly.entity_id
_entity_poly.type
_entity_poly.pdbx_seq_one_letter_code
_entity_poly.pdbx_strand_id
1 'polypeptide(L)'
;MRQLKLIVEQFLAYAEMQAIAEKPMYMRDWVQKLRLILTMNEKNILEHAGKISHKLAVSKATKEYEAYKIRQREIEHFNDIKQLDQDIKQIQNSKQQ
;
A
#
# COMPACT_ATOMS: atom_id res chain seq x y z
N MET A 1 2.68 7.60 0.36
CA MET A 1 1.93 8.84 0.70
C MET A 1 2.36 10.06 -0.12
N ARG A 2 3.65 10.39 -0.24
CA ARG A 2 4.11 11.59 -0.99
C ARG A 2 3.62 11.65 -2.45
N GLN A 3 3.64 10.53 -3.17
CA GLN A 3 3.21 10.49 -4.57
C GLN A 3 1.72 10.80 -4.76
N LEU A 4 0.87 10.35 -3.83
CA LEU A 4 -0.57 10.66 -3.87
C LEU A 4 -0.80 12.16 -3.69
N LYS A 5 -0.09 12.78 -2.73
CA LYS A 5 -0.17 14.22 -2.48
C LYS A 5 0.17 15.03 -3.74
N LEU A 6 1.23 14.67 -4.45
CA LEU A 6 1.63 15.34 -5.69
C LEU A 6 0.58 15.24 -6.79
N ILE A 7 -0.06 14.07 -6.96
CA ILE A 7 -1.13 13.87 -7.94
C ILE A 7 -2.37 14.71 -7.58
N VAL A 8 -2.71 14.78 -6.29
CA VAL A 8 -3.83 15.60 -5.80
C VAL A 8 -3.55 17.09 -6.04
N GLU A 9 -2.34 17.56 -5.73
CA GLU A 9 -1.93 18.94 -5.98
C GLU A 9 -1.99 19.28 -7.47
N GLN A 10 -1.50 18.40 -8.35
CA GLN A 10 -1.59 18.59 -9.80
C GLN A 10 -3.04 18.69 -10.30
N PHE A 11 -3.94 17.85 -9.77
CA PHE A 11 -5.36 17.89 -10.13
C PHE A 11 -6.03 19.19 -9.68
N LEU A 12 -5.74 19.65 -8.45
CA LEU A 12 -6.30 20.90 -7.92
C LEU A 12 -5.77 22.11 -8.69
N ALA A 13 -4.48 22.16 -8.99
CA ALA A 13 -3.89 23.23 -9.81
C ALA A 13 -4.55 23.28 -11.21
N TYR A 14 -4.80 22.12 -11.82
CA TYR A 14 -5.53 22.07 -13.09
C TYR A 14 -6.96 22.61 -12.96
N ALA A 15 -7.67 22.25 -11.90
CA ALA A 15 -9.03 22.72 -11.66
C ALA A 15 -9.09 24.24 -11.44
N GLU A 16 -8.13 24.77 -10.67
CA GLU A 16 -7.96 26.21 -10.45
C GLU A 16 -7.72 26.96 -11.77
N MET A 17 -6.85 26.43 -12.64
CA MET A 17 -6.64 27.02 -13.97
C MET A 17 -7.93 27.05 -14.81
N GLN A 18 -8.76 26.01 -14.77
CA GLN A 18 -10.03 26.02 -15.50
C GLN A 18 -11.03 27.03 -14.90
N ALA A 19 -11.03 27.20 -13.57
CA ALA A 19 -11.89 28.17 -12.89
C ALA A 19 -11.47 29.61 -13.20
N ILE A 20 -10.16 29.92 -13.18
CA ILE A 20 -9.61 31.23 -13.56
C ILE A 20 -9.93 31.56 -15.02
N ALA A 21 -9.88 30.56 -15.90
CA ALA A 21 -10.24 30.71 -17.31
C ALA A 21 -11.76 30.76 -17.55
N GLU A 22 -12.58 30.78 -16.49
CA GLU A 22 -14.05 30.76 -16.53
C GLU A 22 -14.62 29.65 -17.43
N LYS A 23 -13.90 28.51 -17.51
CA LYS A 23 -14.33 27.39 -18.35
C LYS A 23 -15.30 26.50 -17.57
N PRO A 24 -16.59 26.45 -17.94
CA PRO A 24 -17.54 25.58 -17.27
C PRO A 24 -17.16 24.11 -17.51
N MET A 25 -17.17 23.33 -16.44
CA MET A 25 -16.80 21.91 -16.43
C MET A 25 -17.86 21.10 -15.69
N TYR A 26 -18.30 20.00 -16.29
CA TYR A 26 -19.24 19.07 -15.65
C TYR A 26 -18.49 17.91 -14.98
N MET A 27 -19.14 17.21 -14.05
CA MET A 27 -18.52 16.08 -13.33
C MET A 27 -17.95 14.99 -14.26
N ARG A 28 -18.57 14.76 -15.42
CA ARG A 28 -18.04 13.84 -16.45
C ARG A 28 -16.68 14.29 -17.00
N ASP A 29 -16.48 15.60 -17.17
CA ASP A 29 -15.26 16.18 -17.70
C ASP A 29 -14.15 16.09 -16.64
N TRP A 30 -14.48 16.34 -15.37
CA TRP A 30 -13.58 16.15 -14.24
C TRP A 30 -13.09 14.70 -14.12
N VAL A 31 -13.97 13.72 -14.31
CA VAL A 31 -13.59 12.29 -14.33
C VAL A 31 -12.60 11.99 -15.46
N GLN A 32 -12.84 12.51 -16.67
CA GLN A 32 -11.93 12.32 -17.80
C GLN A 32 -10.56 12.96 -17.54
N LYS A 33 -10.53 14.17 -16.99
CA LYS A 33 -9.27 14.89 -16.68
C LYS A 33 -8.48 14.22 -15.57
N LEU A 34 -9.16 13.70 -14.54
CA LEU A 34 -8.51 12.91 -13.51
C LEU A 34 -7.88 11.64 -14.10
N ARG A 35 -8.58 10.93 -14.99
CA ARG A 35 -8.01 9.76 -15.68
C ARG A 35 -6.76 10.13 -16.48
N LEU A 36 -6.80 11.22 -17.23
CA LEU A 36 -5.64 11.69 -17.98
C LEU A 36 -4.44 12.00 -17.07
N ILE A 37 -4.66 12.72 -15.97
CA ILE A 37 -3.60 13.02 -14.99
C ILE A 37 -3.01 11.74 -14.40
N LEU A 38 -3.86 10.77 -14.04
CA LEU A 38 -3.40 9.47 -13.55
C LEU A 38 -2.58 8.73 -14.60
N THR A 39 -3.03 8.65 -15.85
CA THR A 39 -2.31 8.00 -16.95
C THR A 39 -0.95 8.66 -17.22
N MET A 40 -0.89 10.01 -17.21
CA MET A 40 0.38 10.75 -17.37
C MET A 40 1.37 10.48 -16.23
N ASN A 41 0.87 10.15 -15.04
CA ASN A 41 1.68 9.74 -13.89
C ASN A 41 1.89 8.21 -13.81
N GLU A 42 1.69 7.49 -14.93
CA GLU A 42 1.84 6.03 -15.04
C GLU A 42 0.99 5.26 -14.02
N LYS A 43 -0.16 5.83 -13.63
CA LYS A 43 -1.13 5.18 -12.75
C LYS A 43 -2.18 4.46 -13.57
N ASN A 44 -2.37 3.18 -13.23
CA ASN A 44 -3.41 2.36 -13.81
C ASN A 44 -4.79 2.86 -13.39
N ILE A 45 -5.67 3.00 -14.36
CA ILE A 45 -7.07 3.34 -14.11
C ILE A 45 -7.83 2.07 -13.75
N LEU A 46 -8.62 2.13 -12.68
CA LEU A 46 -9.46 1.01 -12.28
C LEU A 46 -10.71 0.96 -13.18
N GLU A 47 -10.64 0.18 -14.25
CA GLU A 47 -11.75 0.02 -15.21
C GLU A 47 -12.79 -1.03 -14.78
N HIS A 48 -12.49 -1.78 -13.73
CA HIS A 48 -13.26 -2.93 -13.28
C HIS A 48 -13.69 -2.80 -11.81
N ALA A 49 -13.82 -1.57 -11.33
CA ALA A 49 -14.37 -1.29 -10.01
C ALA A 49 -15.73 -2.01 -9.88
N GLY A 50 -15.84 -2.94 -8.93
CA GLY A 50 -17.03 -3.76 -8.70
C GLY A 50 -17.14 -5.08 -9.49
N LYS A 51 -16.23 -5.40 -10.43
CA LYS A 51 -16.24 -6.70 -11.15
C LYS A 51 -15.53 -7.82 -10.40
N ILE A 52 -14.64 -7.48 -9.46
CA ILE A 52 -14.02 -8.48 -8.59
C ILE A 52 -15.08 -8.91 -7.59
N SER A 53 -15.57 -10.14 -7.73
CA SER A 53 -16.53 -10.69 -6.79
C SER A 53 -15.93 -10.68 -5.38
N HIS A 54 -16.77 -10.43 -4.38
CA HIS A 54 -16.37 -10.47 -2.97
C HIS A 54 -15.59 -11.76 -2.65
N LYS A 55 -16.01 -12.89 -3.22
CA LYS A 55 -15.33 -14.19 -3.10
C LYS A 55 -13.88 -14.17 -3.60
N LEU A 56 -13.62 -13.54 -4.75
CA LEU A 56 -12.26 -13.43 -5.30
C LEU A 56 -11.38 -12.50 -4.45
N ALA A 57 -11.94 -11.40 -3.94
CA ALA A 57 -11.23 -10.51 -3.03
C ALA A 57 -10.85 -11.19 -1.72
N VAL A 58 -11.80 -11.92 -1.09
CA VAL A 58 -11.55 -12.69 0.13
C VAL A 58 -10.50 -13.77 -0.13
N SER A 59 -10.62 -14.55 -1.21
CA SER A 59 -9.64 -15.58 -1.55
C SER A 59 -8.22 -15.02 -1.71
N LYS A 60 -8.07 -13.88 -2.38
CA LYS A 60 -6.78 -13.20 -2.51
C LYS A 60 -6.26 -12.73 -1.15
N ALA A 61 -7.10 -12.08 -0.35
CA ALA A 61 -6.72 -11.59 0.97
C ALA A 61 -6.28 -12.73 1.91
N THR A 62 -7.00 -13.84 1.93
CA THR A 62 -6.66 -15.03 2.72
C THR A 62 -5.30 -15.60 2.29
N LYS A 63 -5.06 -15.74 0.97
CA LYS A 63 -3.79 -16.24 0.45
C LYS A 63 -2.59 -15.38 0.85
N GLU A 64 -2.71 -14.06 0.70
CA GLU A 64 -1.64 -13.13 1.11
C GLU A 64 -1.41 -13.16 2.63
N TYR A 65 -2.48 -13.29 3.41
CA TYR A 65 -2.40 -13.37 4.86
C TYR A 65 -1.73 -14.66 5.36
N GLU A 66 -2.02 -15.80 4.72
CA GLU A 66 -1.35 -17.07 5.02
C GLU A 66 0.15 -17.00 4.71
N ALA A 67 0.52 -16.45 3.55
CA ALA A 67 1.92 -16.25 3.18
C ALA A 67 2.64 -15.35 4.19
N TYR A 68 2.00 -14.26 4.61
CA TYR A 68 2.52 -13.39 5.67
C TYR A 68 2.71 -14.14 7.00
N LYS A 69 1.73 -14.95 7.43
CA LYS A 69 1.82 -15.74 8.67
C LYS A 69 2.96 -16.75 8.67
N ILE A 70 3.22 -17.40 7.53
CA ILE A 70 4.34 -18.32 7.40
C ILE A 70 5.64 -17.55 7.61
N ARG A 71 5.81 -16.43 6.91
CA ARG A 71 6.98 -15.58 7.03
C ARG A 71 7.20 -15.05 8.45
N GLN A 72 6.13 -14.66 9.15
CA GLN A 72 6.22 -14.22 10.54
C GLN A 72 6.69 -15.34 11.46
N ARG A 73 6.16 -16.57 11.30
CA ARG A 73 6.61 -17.72 12.09
C ARG A 73 8.09 -18.05 11.89
N GLU A 74 8.60 -17.91 10.67
CA GLU A 74 10.04 -18.10 10.41
C GLU A 74 10.90 -17.05 11.14
N ILE A 75 10.45 -15.80 11.17
CA ILE A 75 11.12 -14.71 11.89
C ILE A 75 11.07 -14.94 13.40
N GLU A 76 9.90 -15.28 13.93
CA GLU A 76 9.71 -15.61 15.35
C GLU A 76 10.61 -16.77 15.76
N HIS A 77 10.61 -17.87 15.01
CA HIS A 77 11.44 -19.03 15.28
C HIS A 77 12.94 -18.68 15.32
N PHE A 78 13.41 -17.85 14.38
CA PHE A 78 14.79 -17.40 14.37
C PHE A 78 15.12 -16.54 15.60
N ASN A 79 14.21 -15.65 16.00
CA ASN A 79 14.38 -14.83 17.19
C ASN A 79 14.41 -15.69 18.47
N ASP A 80 13.55 -16.69 18.57
CA ASP A 80 13.51 -17.61 19.71
C ASP A 80 14.85 -18.36 19.86
N ILE A 81 15.38 -18.90 18.75
CA ILE A 81 16.71 -19.56 18.75
C ILE A 81 17.80 -18.60 19.23
N LYS A 82 17.76 -17.34 18.76
CA LYS A 82 18.74 -16.33 19.15
C LYS A 82 18.64 -15.98 20.64
N GLN A 83 17.43 -15.92 21.19
CA GLN A 83 17.24 -15.69 22.64
C GLN A 83 17.77 -16.87 23.45
N LEU A 84 17.49 -18.11 23.04
CA LEU A 84 18.02 -19.30 23.72
C LEU A 84 19.56 -19.32 23.74
N ASP A 85 20.22 -18.95 22.63
CA ASP A 85 21.69 -18.86 22.57
C ASP A 85 22.24 -17.78 23.53
N GLN A 86 21.54 -16.64 23.63
CA GLN A 86 21.89 -15.58 24.59
C GLN A 86 21.74 -16.05 26.04
N ASP A 87 20.64 -16.73 26.36
CA ASP A 87 20.36 -17.24 27.71
C ASP A 87 21.40 -18.30 28.13
N ILE A 88 21.78 -19.21 27.23
CA ILE A 88 22.83 -20.21 27.49
C ILE A 88 24.17 -19.51 27.81
N LYS A 89 24.54 -18.48 27.05
CA LYS A 89 25.77 -17.70 27.31
C LYS A 89 25.74 -17.01 28.66
N GLN A 90 24.60 -16.43 29.05
CA GLN A 90 24.45 -15.81 30.37
C GLN A 90 24.60 -16.83 31.51
N ILE A 91 23.99 -18.01 31.37
CA ILE A 91 24.11 -19.09 32.35
C ILE A 91 25.57 -19.57 32.47
N GLN A 92 26.28 -19.74 31.35
CA GLN A 92 27.69 -20.13 31.35
C GLN A 92 28.58 -19.09 32.06
N ASN A 93 28.37 -17.79 31.77
CA ASN A 93 29.12 -16.71 32.41
C ASN A 93 28.84 -16.65 33.92
N SER A 94 27.59 -16.88 34.35
CA SER A 94 27.23 -16.90 35.77
C SER A 94 27.77 -18.10 36.55
N LYS A 95 28.16 -19.20 35.87
CA LYS A 95 28.79 -20.39 36.47
C LYS A 95 30.32 -20.30 36.58
N GLN A 96 30.94 -19.31 35.92
CA GLN A 96 32.39 -19.08 35.95
C GLN A 96 32.81 -18.03 37.00
N GLN A 97 31.85 -17.42 37.69
CA GLN A 97 32.05 -16.59 38.90
C GLN A 97 31.74 -17.42 40.15
#